data_AF-A0A5C1Y8C3-F1
#
_entry.id   AF-A0A5C1Y8C3-F1
#
_cell.length_a   1.000
_cell.length_b   1.000
_cell.length_c   1.000
_cell.angle_alpha   90.00
_cell.angle_beta   90.00
_cell.angle_gamma   90.00
#
_symmetry.space_group_name_H-M   'P 1'
#
loop_
_entity.id
_entity.type
_entity.pdbx_description
1 polymer ?
#
loop_
_entity_poly.entity_id
_entity_poly.type
_entity_poly.pdbx_seq_one_letter_code
_entity_poly.pdbx_strand_id
1 'polypeptide(L)'
;MTATSLTDRYVAAVVRSLPERQRADIEQELRALLADAIDDRVEAGAEATTAERDAIVELGDPIRLAAGYANRPLHLVGPVFYADWKRLLTVLELTVVPIVAAVLAVIGALRGGAPIEVVGSVVSTALTVGVHLAFWVTLAFAVLERTPGIRDKALVGWSPDMLPESPRKAHSLGEVIGQTIFGVLVITALLLVPFVSPYRDADGAPIPLLDPWIFTSGLVVVLVAVPVLQIVADLVKLVGRWTLPRALVAILVDLIGAAAIIAIGAGGRALNPAFREAADWPESIVPVVNIALVAVGVLTIVTSLWEQTRGIRRS
;
A
#
# COMPACT_ATOMS: atom_id res chain seq x y z
N MET A 1 14.02 9.72 -49.65
CA MET A 1 13.91 9.11 -48.31
C MET A 1 15.28 9.29 -47.66
N THR A 2 15.46 10.39 -46.93
CA THR A 2 16.71 10.65 -46.20
C THR A 2 16.85 9.61 -45.10
N ALA A 3 18.01 8.97 -45.01
CA ALA A 3 18.29 8.02 -43.95
C ALA A 3 18.15 8.74 -42.59
N THR A 4 17.40 8.16 -41.65
CA THR A 4 17.23 8.71 -40.30
C THR A 4 18.60 8.79 -39.62
N SER A 5 19.03 9.99 -39.25
CA SER A 5 20.35 10.19 -38.62
C SER A 5 20.44 9.52 -37.24
N LEU A 6 21.65 9.35 -36.69
CA LEU A 6 21.79 8.84 -35.32
C LEU A 6 21.20 9.84 -34.32
N THR A 7 21.38 11.14 -34.60
CA THR A 7 20.76 12.27 -33.90
C THR A 7 19.23 12.15 -33.88
N ASP A 8 18.59 11.93 -35.03
CA ASP A 8 17.12 11.81 -35.10
C ASP A 8 16.60 10.65 -34.25
N ARG A 9 17.30 9.51 -34.26
CA ARG A 9 16.93 8.35 -33.44
C ARG A 9 17.13 8.61 -31.95
N TYR A 10 18.21 9.29 -31.58
CA TYR A 10 18.50 9.63 -30.20
C TYR A 10 17.48 10.63 -29.64
N VAL A 11 17.24 11.73 -30.36
CA VAL A 11 16.24 12.74 -30.00
C VAL A 11 14.85 12.11 -29.88
N ALA A 12 14.45 11.28 -30.84
CA ALA A 12 13.17 10.57 -30.76
C ALA A 12 13.07 9.65 -29.53
N ALA A 13 14.16 8.98 -29.13
CA ALA A 13 14.19 8.13 -27.95
C ALA A 13 14.02 8.94 -26.64
N VAL A 14 14.66 10.11 -26.54
CA VAL A 14 14.52 11.02 -25.40
C VAL A 14 13.10 11.58 -25.35
N VAL A 15 12.62 12.18 -26.43
CA VAL A 15 11.32 12.88 -26.53
C VAL A 15 10.15 11.94 -26.26
N ARG A 16 10.21 10.68 -26.70
CA ARG A 16 9.15 9.68 -26.45
C ARG A 16 8.90 9.46 -24.95
N SER A 17 9.91 9.67 -24.12
CA SER A 17 9.86 9.45 -22.68
C SER A 17 9.41 10.68 -21.88
N LEU A 18 9.24 11.84 -22.55
CA LEU A 18 8.84 13.10 -21.93
C LEU A 18 7.31 13.29 -21.91
N PRO A 19 6.77 14.09 -20.96
CA PRO A 19 5.39 14.57 -20.97
C PRO A 19 5.10 15.37 -22.24
N GLU A 20 3.92 15.17 -22.85
CA GLU A 20 3.56 15.80 -24.14
C GLU A 20 3.77 17.31 -24.18
N ARG A 21 3.48 17.99 -23.07
CA ARG A 21 3.62 19.45 -22.94
C ARG A 21 5.05 19.97 -23.10
N GLN A 22 6.06 19.14 -22.83
CA GLN A 22 7.48 19.54 -22.87
C GLN A 22 8.20 18.98 -24.11
N ARG A 23 7.55 18.12 -24.89
CA ARG A 23 8.21 17.40 -25.99
C ARG A 23 8.80 18.32 -27.04
N ALA A 24 8.02 19.28 -27.53
CA ALA A 24 8.44 20.16 -28.62
C ALA A 24 9.62 21.06 -28.21
N ASP A 25 9.54 21.66 -27.02
CA ASP A 25 10.57 22.56 -26.52
C ASP A 25 11.90 21.81 -26.29
N ILE A 26 11.85 20.65 -25.61
CA ILE A 26 13.04 19.84 -25.35
C ILE A 26 13.58 19.20 -26.63
N GLU A 27 12.73 18.83 -27.59
CA GLU A 27 13.18 18.33 -28.89
C GLU A 27 14.00 19.37 -29.64
N GLN A 28 13.55 20.62 -29.66
CA GLN A 28 14.27 21.71 -30.32
C GLN A 28 15.57 22.05 -29.60
N GLU A 29 15.54 22.14 -28.27
CA GLU A 29 16.73 22.39 -27.44
C GLU A 29 17.78 21.30 -27.63
N LEU A 30 17.38 20.03 -27.57
CA LEU A 30 18.30 18.90 -27.70
C LEU A 30 18.92 18.82 -29.10
N ARG A 31 18.15 19.16 -30.16
CA ARG A 31 18.68 19.24 -31.52
C ARG A 31 19.70 20.36 -31.68
N ALA A 32 19.44 21.53 -31.11
CA ALA A 32 20.38 22.65 -31.14
C ALA A 32 21.67 22.30 -30.40
N LEU A 33 21.56 21.77 -29.18
CA LEU A 33 22.71 21.33 -28.38
C LEU A 33 23.57 20.28 -29.10
N LEU A 34 22.93 19.30 -29.75
CA LEU A 34 23.64 18.29 -30.53
C LEU A 34 24.29 18.87 -31.78
N ALA A 35 23.62 19.79 -32.49
CA ALA A 35 24.19 20.45 -33.66
C ALA A 35 25.46 21.22 -33.29
N ASP A 36 25.39 22.06 -32.26
CA ASP A 36 26.53 22.84 -31.77
C ASP A 36 27.69 21.92 -31.33
N ALA A 37 27.39 20.86 -30.56
CA ALA A 37 28.41 19.92 -30.09
C ALA A 37 29.07 19.09 -31.22
N ILE A 38 28.35 18.85 -32.32
CA ILE A 38 28.88 18.17 -33.51
C ILE A 38 29.76 19.14 -34.30
N ASP A 39 29.27 20.35 -34.54
CA ASP A 39 29.98 21.36 -35.33
C ASP A 39 31.32 21.73 -34.67
N ASP A 40 31.35 21.94 -33.35
CA ASP A 40 32.58 22.19 -32.58
C ASP A 40 33.64 21.09 -32.78
N ARG A 41 33.21 19.83 -32.85
CA ARG A 41 34.11 18.67 -33.04
C ARG A 41 34.59 18.55 -34.48
N VAL A 42 33.73 18.86 -35.44
CA VAL A 42 34.09 18.91 -36.86
C VAL A 42 35.10 20.02 -37.11
N GLU A 43 34.90 21.21 -36.51
CA GLU A 43 35.86 22.31 -36.56
C GLU A 43 37.21 21.95 -35.91
N ALA A 44 37.19 21.14 -34.85
CA ALA A 44 38.39 20.57 -34.23
C ALA A 44 39.07 19.45 -35.05
N GLY A 45 38.52 19.09 -36.22
CA GLY A 45 39.10 18.16 -37.18
C GLY A 45 38.60 16.71 -37.09
N ALA A 46 37.52 16.44 -36.35
CA ALA A 46 36.90 15.12 -36.32
C ALA A 46 36.08 14.84 -37.59
N GLU A 47 35.98 13.55 -37.97
CA GLU A 47 35.04 13.14 -39.01
C GLU A 47 33.59 13.32 -38.53
N ALA A 48 32.69 13.81 -39.38
CA ALA A 48 31.29 14.10 -39.02
C ALA A 48 30.57 12.90 -38.36
N THR A 49 30.81 11.67 -38.81
CA THR A 49 30.20 10.46 -38.24
C THR A 49 30.71 10.14 -36.84
N THR A 50 31.98 10.45 -36.57
CA THR A 50 32.61 10.27 -35.25
C THR A 50 32.18 11.39 -34.31
N ALA A 51 32.14 12.63 -34.79
CA ALA A 51 31.62 13.78 -34.05
C ALA A 51 30.16 13.57 -33.58
N GLU A 52 29.27 13.09 -34.47
CA GLU A 52 27.88 12.75 -34.11
C GLU A 52 27.81 11.68 -33.02
N ARG A 53 28.64 10.64 -33.12
CA ARG A 53 28.69 9.57 -32.13
C ARG A 53 29.17 10.07 -30.77
N ASP A 54 30.26 10.83 -30.76
CA ASP A 54 30.89 11.30 -29.53
C ASP A 54 30.01 12.32 -28.79
N ALA A 55 29.32 13.20 -29.52
CA ALA A 55 28.34 14.13 -28.94
C ALA A 55 27.17 13.38 -28.25
N ILE A 56 26.68 12.31 -28.87
CA ILE A 56 25.62 11.48 -28.28
C ILE A 56 26.13 10.67 -27.07
N VAL A 57 27.36 10.16 -27.14
CA VAL A 57 28.00 9.44 -26.02
C VAL A 57 28.18 10.36 -24.82
N GLU A 58 28.53 11.63 -25.04
CA GLU A 58 28.65 12.64 -23.99
C GLU A 58 27.31 12.88 -23.27
N LEU A 59 26.20 12.93 -24.01
CA LEU A 59 24.86 13.07 -23.43
C LEU A 59 24.37 11.79 -22.70
N GLY A 60 24.88 10.62 -23.08
CA GLY A 60 24.65 9.36 -22.38
C GLY A 60 23.29 8.72 -22.67
N ASP A 61 22.78 7.92 -21.71
CA ASP A 61 21.56 7.12 -21.88
C ASP A 61 20.30 8.01 -22.06
N PRO A 62 19.56 7.87 -23.17
CA PRO A 62 18.39 8.71 -23.45
C PRO A 62 17.27 8.60 -22.39
N ILE A 63 17.16 7.46 -21.69
CA ILE A 63 16.19 7.28 -20.60
C ILE A 63 16.60 8.11 -19.39
N ARG A 64 17.90 8.14 -19.06
CA ARG A 64 18.41 8.94 -17.94
C ARG A 64 18.32 10.43 -18.25
N LEU A 65 18.65 10.83 -19.47
CA LEU A 65 18.53 12.21 -19.93
C LEU A 65 17.07 12.68 -19.88
N ALA A 66 16.14 11.87 -20.41
CA ALA A 66 14.71 12.18 -20.35
C ALA A 66 14.16 12.25 -18.92
N ALA A 67 14.64 11.37 -18.02
CA ALA A 67 14.27 11.40 -16.61
C ALA A 67 14.71 12.71 -15.92
N GLY A 68 15.88 13.24 -16.29
CA GLY A 68 16.36 14.55 -15.85
C GLY A 68 15.43 15.69 -16.28
N TYR A 69 15.12 15.77 -17.58
CA TYR A 69 14.21 16.80 -18.12
C TYR A 69 12.78 16.71 -17.55
N ALA A 70 12.22 15.50 -17.46
CA ALA A 70 10.88 15.29 -16.92
C ALA A 70 10.82 15.38 -15.38
N ASN A 71 11.98 15.63 -14.73
CA ASN A 71 12.19 15.49 -13.30
C ASN A 71 11.52 14.22 -12.76
N ARG A 72 11.57 13.08 -13.48
CA ARG A 72 10.84 11.84 -13.15
C ARG A 72 11.81 10.83 -12.52
N PRO A 73 11.46 10.19 -11.39
CA PRO A 73 12.39 9.30 -10.73
C PRO A 73 12.47 7.96 -11.47
N LEU A 74 13.66 7.38 -11.56
CA LEU A 74 13.89 6.05 -12.14
C LEU A 74 13.79 4.91 -11.11
N HIS A 75 13.39 5.24 -9.87
CA HIS A 75 13.20 4.27 -8.79
C HIS A 75 11.71 3.99 -8.56
N LEU A 76 11.41 2.78 -8.05
CA LEU A 76 10.05 2.42 -7.66
C LEU A 76 9.64 3.16 -6.38
N VAL A 77 10.53 3.18 -5.39
CA VAL A 77 10.41 3.92 -4.12
C VAL A 77 11.69 4.71 -3.93
N GLY A 78 11.58 6.03 -3.77
CA GLY A 78 12.73 6.93 -3.77
C GLY A 78 13.43 7.08 -2.43
N PRO A 79 14.62 7.71 -2.43
CA PRO A 79 15.38 7.96 -1.21
C PRO A 79 14.58 8.76 -0.16
N VAL A 80 13.64 9.60 -0.61
CA VAL A 80 12.75 10.37 0.27
C VAL A 80 11.83 9.45 1.09
N PHE A 81 11.27 8.40 0.47
CA PHE A 81 10.29 7.52 1.12
C PHE A 81 10.84 6.15 1.54
N TYR A 82 12.08 5.82 1.14
CA TYR A 82 12.64 4.49 1.34
C TYR A 82 12.72 4.08 2.82
N ALA A 83 13.09 5.01 3.71
CA ALA A 83 13.17 4.74 5.15
C ALA A 83 11.80 4.45 5.76
N ASP A 84 10.77 5.23 5.39
CA ASP A 84 9.39 5.04 5.85
C ASP A 84 8.79 3.74 5.30
N TRP A 85 9.00 3.46 4.02
CA TRP A 85 8.60 2.21 3.38
C TRP A 85 9.21 1.00 4.09
N LYS A 86 10.55 1.01 4.29
CA LYS A 86 11.26 -0.10 4.93
C LYS A 86 10.76 -0.33 6.34
N ARG A 87 10.61 0.74 7.12
CA ARG A 87 10.13 0.67 8.50
C ARG A 87 8.72 0.11 8.56
N LEU A 88 7.83 0.61 7.70
CA LEU A 88 6.44 0.17 7.66
C LEU A 88 6.35 -1.31 7.28
N LEU A 89 6.96 -1.70 6.16
CA LEU A 89 6.96 -3.08 5.70
C LEU A 89 7.51 -4.02 6.77
N THR A 90 8.63 -3.66 7.40
CA THR A 90 9.24 -4.43 8.48
C THR A 90 8.30 -4.60 9.67
N VAL A 91 7.62 -3.53 10.09
CA VAL A 91 6.66 -3.60 11.21
C VAL A 91 5.48 -4.49 10.87
N LEU A 92 4.88 -4.35 9.67
CA LEU A 92 3.75 -5.20 9.27
C LEU A 92 4.16 -6.67 9.16
N GLU A 93 5.27 -6.98 8.51
CA GLU A 93 5.79 -8.35 8.39
C GLU A 93 6.05 -8.98 9.75
N LEU A 94 6.76 -8.27 10.65
CA LEU A 94 7.12 -8.80 11.97
C LEU A 94 5.96 -8.86 12.98
N THR A 95 4.80 -8.26 12.66
CA THR A 95 3.64 -8.29 13.55
C THR A 95 2.50 -9.13 12.97
N VAL A 96 2.04 -8.81 11.76
CA VAL A 96 0.86 -9.43 11.15
C VAL A 96 1.12 -10.89 10.82
N VAL A 97 2.26 -11.22 10.21
CA VAL A 97 2.55 -12.60 9.77
C VAL A 97 2.66 -13.57 10.95
N PRO A 98 3.41 -13.26 12.03
CA PRO A 98 3.44 -14.12 13.22
C PRO A 98 2.09 -14.26 13.92
N ILE A 99 1.27 -13.20 13.97
CA ILE A 99 -0.07 -13.25 14.57
C ILE A 99 -0.96 -14.20 13.77
N VAL A 100 -1.01 -14.06 12.45
CA VAL A 100 -1.78 -14.94 11.57
C VAL A 100 -1.30 -16.38 11.71
N ALA A 101 0.01 -16.60 11.70
CA ALA A 101 0.59 -17.93 11.87
C ALA A 101 0.23 -18.56 13.23
N ALA A 102 0.31 -17.80 14.32
CA ALA A 102 -0.04 -18.25 15.66
C ALA A 102 -1.52 -18.60 15.77
N VAL A 103 -2.40 -17.75 15.23
CA VAL A 103 -3.85 -18.00 15.20
C VAL A 103 -4.16 -19.28 14.42
N LEU A 104 -3.57 -19.45 13.24
CA LEU A 104 -3.78 -20.65 12.42
C LEU A 104 -3.23 -21.91 13.08
N ALA A 105 -2.09 -21.82 13.77
CA ALA A 105 -1.51 -22.93 14.51
C ALA A 105 -2.40 -23.35 15.69
N VAL A 106 -2.91 -22.38 16.47
CA VAL A 106 -3.87 -22.64 17.56
C VAL A 106 -5.14 -23.26 17.01
N ILE A 107 -5.67 -22.72 15.90
CA ILE A 107 -6.83 -23.30 15.22
C ILE A 107 -6.53 -24.74 14.85
N GLY A 108 -5.47 -25.01 14.09
CA GLY A 108 -5.12 -26.36 13.63
C GLY A 108 -4.92 -27.37 14.77
N ALA A 109 -4.29 -26.95 15.87
CA ALA A 109 -4.13 -27.77 17.07
C ALA A 109 -5.48 -28.10 17.73
N LEU A 110 -6.38 -27.12 17.84
CA LEU A 110 -7.74 -27.32 18.36
C LEU A 110 -8.60 -28.21 17.45
N ARG A 111 -8.26 -28.34 16.16
CA ARG A 111 -8.93 -29.26 15.24
C ARG A 111 -8.45 -30.70 15.32
N GLY A 112 -7.42 -30.99 16.14
CA GLY A 112 -6.77 -32.29 16.14
C GLY A 112 -6.11 -32.63 14.80
N GLY A 113 -5.80 -31.62 13.98
CA GLY A 113 -5.16 -31.82 12.68
C GLY A 113 -3.79 -32.46 12.84
N ALA A 114 -3.39 -33.28 11.87
CA ALA A 114 -2.06 -33.86 11.87
C ALA A 114 -1.00 -32.72 11.93
N PRO A 115 0.03 -32.82 12.79
CA PRO A 115 0.99 -31.73 12.98
C PRO A 115 1.60 -31.22 11.67
N ILE A 116 1.85 -32.11 10.71
CA ILE A 116 2.43 -31.77 9.41
C ILE A 116 1.50 -30.94 8.53
N GLU A 117 0.19 -31.21 8.56
CA GLU A 117 -0.82 -30.50 7.76
C GLU A 117 -1.08 -29.10 8.32
N VAL A 118 -1.14 -28.97 9.65
CA VAL A 118 -1.26 -27.69 10.34
C VAL A 118 -0.07 -26.80 10.01
N VAL A 119 1.15 -27.33 10.10
CA VAL A 119 2.37 -26.59 9.75
C VAL A 119 2.35 -26.19 8.27
N GLY A 120 1.97 -27.10 7.36
CA GLY A 120 1.87 -26.79 5.93
C GLY A 120 0.92 -25.64 5.62
N SER A 121 -0.26 -25.65 6.24
CA SER A 121 -1.29 -24.59 6.09
C SER A 121 -0.86 -23.25 6.69
N VAL A 122 -0.23 -23.29 7.87
CA VAL A 122 0.31 -22.08 8.53
C VAL A 122 1.39 -21.44 7.66
N VAL A 123 2.33 -22.22 7.15
CA VAL A 123 3.44 -21.71 6.33
C VAL A 123 2.95 -21.14 5.02
N SER A 124 2.06 -21.84 4.30
CA SER A 124 1.53 -21.38 3.02
C SER A 124 0.71 -20.09 3.16
N THR A 125 -0.10 -19.99 4.21
CA THR A 125 -0.90 -18.79 4.48
C THR A 125 -0.02 -17.63 4.94
N ALA A 126 0.94 -17.87 5.83
CA ALA A 126 1.89 -16.85 6.28
C ALA A 126 2.69 -16.26 5.11
N LEU A 127 3.17 -17.11 4.19
CA LEU A 127 3.87 -16.69 2.98
C LEU A 127 2.95 -15.84 2.08
N THR A 128 1.71 -16.28 1.88
CA THR A 128 0.72 -15.56 1.07
C THR A 128 0.45 -14.17 1.66
N VAL A 129 0.26 -14.08 2.97
CA VAL A 129 0.03 -12.80 3.66
C VAL A 129 1.24 -11.89 3.53
N GLY A 130 2.46 -12.38 3.79
CA GLY A 130 3.68 -11.58 3.62
C GLY A 130 3.83 -11.05 2.19
N VAL A 131 3.62 -11.89 1.17
CA VAL A 131 3.66 -11.45 -0.23
C VAL A 131 2.65 -10.33 -0.50
N HIS A 132 1.42 -10.43 0.00
CA HIS A 132 0.41 -9.38 -0.17
C HIS A 132 0.80 -8.09 0.55
N LEU A 133 1.31 -8.18 1.78
CA LEU A 133 1.79 -7.03 2.53
C LEU A 133 2.92 -6.32 1.78
N ALA A 134 3.96 -7.06 1.37
CA ALA A 134 5.06 -6.54 0.59
C ALA A 134 4.60 -5.89 -0.72
N PHE A 135 3.71 -6.55 -1.45
CA PHE A 135 3.19 -6.05 -2.71
C PHE A 135 2.42 -4.74 -2.54
N TRP A 136 1.42 -4.71 -1.66
CA TRP A 136 0.53 -3.56 -1.52
C TRP A 136 1.20 -2.38 -0.81
N VAL A 137 2.07 -2.63 0.17
CA VAL A 137 2.90 -1.59 0.79
C VAL A 137 3.82 -0.96 -0.26
N THR A 138 4.52 -1.77 -1.04
CA THR A 138 5.42 -1.26 -2.08
C THR A 138 4.66 -0.51 -3.17
N LEU A 139 3.50 -1.02 -3.60
CA LEU A 139 2.67 -0.36 -4.61
C LEU A 139 2.19 1.01 -4.13
N ALA A 140 1.74 1.13 -2.88
CA ALA A 140 1.29 2.41 -2.35
C ALA A 140 2.43 3.44 -2.32
N PHE A 141 3.62 3.07 -1.84
CA PHE A 141 4.78 3.94 -1.88
C PHE A 141 5.22 4.28 -3.31
N ALA A 142 5.07 3.34 -4.25
CA ALA A 142 5.33 3.58 -5.66
C ALA A 142 4.33 4.57 -6.30
N VAL A 143 3.07 4.57 -5.85
CA VAL A 143 2.05 5.54 -6.27
C VAL A 143 2.32 6.92 -5.65
N LEU A 144 2.69 6.98 -4.37
CA LEU A 144 3.07 8.23 -3.70
C LEU A 144 4.27 8.90 -4.37
N GLU A 145 5.31 8.13 -4.70
CA GLU A 145 6.48 8.60 -5.47
C GLU A 145 6.09 9.14 -6.85
N ARG A 146 4.99 8.67 -7.44
CA ARG A 146 4.49 9.12 -8.75
C ARG A 146 3.49 10.27 -8.68
N THR A 147 3.08 10.70 -7.49
CA THR A 147 2.06 11.74 -7.31
C THR A 147 2.71 13.13 -7.19
N PRO A 148 2.47 14.04 -8.15
CA PRO A 148 3.00 15.41 -8.12
C PRO A 148 2.54 16.17 -6.87
N GLY A 149 3.43 16.98 -6.27
CA GLY A 149 3.13 17.77 -5.06
C GLY A 149 3.26 17.02 -3.73
N ILE A 150 3.27 15.68 -3.75
CA ILE A 150 3.65 14.83 -2.61
C ILE A 150 5.15 14.54 -2.65
N ARG A 151 5.70 14.28 -3.84
CA ARG A 151 7.10 13.91 -4.05
C ARG A 151 8.13 15.00 -3.69
N ASP A 152 7.84 16.26 -3.99
CA ASP A 152 8.77 17.38 -3.73
C ASP A 152 8.77 17.81 -2.26
N LYS A 153 7.80 17.31 -1.50
CA LYS A 153 7.79 17.44 -0.06
C LYS A 153 8.46 16.20 0.49
N ALA A 154 9.68 16.37 1.01
CA ALA A 154 10.09 15.50 2.09
C ALA A 154 8.95 15.54 3.11
N LEU A 155 8.25 14.42 3.25
CA LEU A 155 7.04 14.31 4.06
C LEU A 155 7.31 14.72 5.52
N VAL A 156 8.61 14.78 5.87
CA VAL A 156 9.19 15.42 7.03
C VAL A 156 10.47 16.16 6.61
N GLY A 157 10.55 17.47 6.88
CA GLY A 157 11.82 18.20 6.80
C GLY A 157 12.74 17.75 7.93
N TRP A 158 13.95 17.28 7.61
CA TRP A 158 14.92 16.89 8.63
C TRP A 158 15.34 18.15 9.42
N SER A 159 15.19 18.13 10.75
CA SER A 159 15.82 19.10 11.64
C SER A 159 16.71 18.38 12.66
N PRO A 160 17.78 19.03 13.16
CA PRO A 160 18.61 18.48 14.23
C PRO A 160 17.81 18.09 15.49
N ASP A 161 16.65 18.71 15.73
CA ASP A 161 15.76 18.41 16.85
C ASP A 161 15.04 17.05 16.71
N MET A 162 15.13 16.41 15.54
CA MET A 162 14.63 15.04 15.29
C MET A 162 15.60 13.97 15.82
N LEU A 163 16.78 14.36 16.30
CA LEU A 163 17.65 13.50 17.06
C LEU A 163 16.92 13.12 18.37
N PRO A 164 16.75 11.83 18.69
CA PRO A 164 15.95 11.45 19.84
C PRO A 164 16.64 11.87 21.16
N GLU A 165 16.06 12.81 21.90
CA GLU A 165 16.46 13.06 23.30
C GLU A 165 15.96 11.95 24.25
N SER A 166 14.89 11.25 23.84
CA SER A 166 14.43 9.93 24.31
C SER A 166 13.32 9.44 23.36
N PRO A 167 12.92 8.16 23.36
CA PRO A 167 12.09 7.60 22.29
C PRO A 167 10.62 8.07 22.41
N ARG A 168 10.30 9.26 21.90
CA ARG A 168 8.91 9.72 21.72
C ARG A 168 8.57 9.80 20.24
N LYS A 169 7.73 8.84 19.82
CA LYS A 169 7.12 8.73 18.49
C LYS A 169 6.36 10.01 18.10
N ALA A 170 6.92 10.78 17.17
CA ALA A 170 6.12 11.56 16.24
C ALA A 170 5.23 10.58 15.46
N HIS A 171 3.95 10.90 15.26
CA HIS A 171 3.06 10.10 14.42
C HIS A 171 3.65 10.06 13.01
N SER A 172 4.26 8.93 12.67
CA SER A 172 5.05 8.80 11.46
C SER A 172 4.11 8.70 10.30
N LEU A 173 4.44 9.32 9.18
CA LEU A 173 3.61 9.27 7.99
C LEU A 173 3.42 7.83 7.46
N GLY A 174 4.35 6.93 7.80
CA GLY A 174 4.19 5.49 7.65
C GLY A 174 3.02 4.88 8.45
N GLU A 175 2.62 5.48 9.58
CA GLU A 175 1.43 5.07 10.35
C GLU A 175 0.15 5.38 9.58
N VAL A 176 0.02 6.60 9.03
CA VAL A 176 -1.12 7.00 8.19
C VAL A 176 -1.18 6.17 6.90
N ILE A 177 -0.04 6.00 6.22
CA ILE A 177 0.05 5.16 5.01
C ILE A 177 -0.28 3.71 5.36
N GLY A 178 0.25 3.20 6.47
CA GLY A 178 0.00 1.85 6.97
C GLY A 178 -1.47 1.60 7.27
N GLN A 179 -2.11 2.49 8.03
CA GLN A 179 -3.54 2.44 8.31
C GLN A 179 -4.37 2.53 7.03
N THR A 180 -3.96 3.40 6.09
CA THR A 180 -4.67 3.55 4.82
C THR A 180 -4.63 2.28 3.99
N ILE A 181 -3.45 1.68 3.82
CA ILE A 181 -3.27 0.45 3.06
C ILE A 181 -3.97 -0.71 3.75
N PHE A 182 -3.82 -0.83 5.05
CA PHE A 182 -4.51 -1.86 5.84
C PHE A 182 -6.03 -1.74 5.69
N GLY A 183 -6.58 -0.53 5.78
CA GLY A 183 -8.00 -0.26 5.54
C GLY A 183 -8.44 -0.68 4.13
N VAL A 184 -7.68 -0.32 3.10
CA VAL A 184 -7.96 -0.73 1.71
C VAL A 184 -7.91 -2.25 1.53
N LEU A 185 -6.94 -2.94 2.16
CA LEU A 185 -6.83 -4.39 2.13
C LEU A 185 -8.01 -5.07 2.81
N VAL A 186 -8.42 -4.58 3.99
CA VAL A 186 -9.57 -5.11 4.73
C VAL A 186 -10.85 -4.93 3.92
N ILE A 187 -11.07 -3.74 3.34
CA ILE A 187 -12.23 -3.47 2.46
C ILE A 187 -12.21 -4.43 1.27
N THR A 188 -11.07 -4.56 0.59
CA THR A 188 -10.93 -5.39 -0.61
C THR A 188 -11.18 -6.86 -0.28
N ALA A 189 -10.57 -7.37 0.79
CA ALA A 189 -10.78 -8.73 1.25
C ALA A 189 -12.26 -8.97 1.60
N LEU A 190 -12.88 -8.07 2.38
CA LEU A 190 -14.28 -8.18 2.76
C LEU A 190 -15.22 -8.21 1.55
N LEU A 191 -14.98 -7.38 0.53
CA LEU A 191 -15.80 -7.31 -0.67
C LEU A 191 -15.58 -8.50 -1.61
N LEU A 192 -14.42 -9.14 -1.59
CA LEU A 192 -14.11 -10.32 -2.41
C LEU A 192 -14.55 -11.64 -1.77
N VAL A 193 -14.70 -11.71 -0.45
CA VAL A 193 -15.10 -12.92 0.29
C VAL A 193 -16.35 -13.62 -0.27
N PRO A 194 -17.41 -12.92 -0.72
CA PRO A 194 -18.58 -13.57 -1.34
C PRO A 194 -18.28 -14.29 -2.66
N PHE A 195 -17.25 -13.86 -3.38
CA PHE A 195 -16.99 -14.25 -4.77
C PHE A 195 -15.80 -15.19 -4.90
N VAL A 196 -14.88 -15.15 -3.94
CA VAL A 196 -13.64 -15.93 -3.94
C VAL A 196 -13.73 -17.01 -2.88
N SER A 197 -13.96 -18.25 -3.32
CA SER A 197 -13.95 -19.42 -2.45
C SER A 197 -13.27 -20.62 -3.12
N PRO A 198 -12.45 -21.40 -2.38
CA PRO A 198 -11.94 -22.68 -2.86
C PRO A 198 -13.02 -23.76 -2.92
N TYR A 199 -14.16 -23.57 -2.25
CA TYR A 199 -15.26 -24.54 -2.21
C TYR A 199 -16.43 -24.05 -3.05
N ARG A 200 -17.09 -24.99 -3.73
CA ARG A 200 -18.27 -24.73 -4.56
C ARG A 200 -19.43 -25.61 -4.12
N ASP A 201 -20.64 -25.09 -4.24
CA ASP A 201 -21.87 -25.85 -3.98
C ASP A 201 -22.20 -26.80 -5.14
N ALA A 202 -23.33 -27.50 -5.03
CA ALA A 202 -23.79 -28.46 -6.03
C ALA A 202 -24.08 -27.82 -7.41
N ASP A 203 -24.35 -26.50 -7.43
CA ASP A 203 -24.62 -25.73 -8.64
C ASP A 203 -23.34 -25.06 -9.21
N GLY A 204 -22.20 -25.27 -8.56
CA GLY A 204 -20.90 -24.71 -8.95
C GLY A 204 -20.67 -23.26 -8.51
N ALA A 205 -21.55 -22.68 -7.69
CA ALA A 205 -21.37 -21.35 -7.12
C ALA A 205 -20.39 -21.38 -5.94
N PRO A 206 -19.59 -20.32 -5.73
CA PRO A 206 -18.63 -20.27 -4.62
C PRO A 206 -19.36 -20.23 -3.28
N ILE A 207 -18.97 -21.10 -2.35
CA ILE A 207 -19.48 -21.08 -0.98
C ILE A 207 -18.68 -20.03 -0.20
N PRO A 208 -19.24 -18.92 0.27
CA PRO A 208 -18.44 -17.85 0.90
C PRO A 208 -18.02 -18.21 2.34
N LEU A 209 -16.83 -17.76 2.75
CA LEU A 209 -16.29 -17.98 4.10
C LEU A 209 -17.16 -17.35 5.19
N LEU A 210 -17.56 -16.09 4.99
CA LEU A 210 -18.44 -15.36 5.88
C LEU A 210 -19.90 -15.66 5.54
N ASP A 211 -20.75 -15.70 6.58
CA ASP A 211 -22.16 -15.98 6.39
C ASP A 211 -22.84 -14.87 5.54
N PRO A 212 -23.63 -15.22 4.51
CA PRO A 212 -24.31 -14.27 3.65
C PRO A 212 -25.16 -13.21 4.38
N TRP A 213 -25.65 -13.49 5.60
CA TRP A 213 -26.46 -12.51 6.35
C TRP A 213 -25.71 -11.20 6.62
N ILE A 214 -24.37 -11.21 6.69
CA ILE A 214 -23.55 -10.01 6.90
C ILE A 214 -23.68 -9.04 5.73
N PHE A 215 -23.85 -9.57 4.51
CA PHE A 215 -23.99 -8.80 3.28
C PHE A 215 -25.44 -8.34 3.06
N THR A 216 -26.42 -9.17 3.41
CA THR A 216 -27.85 -8.83 3.22
C THR A 216 -28.42 -7.94 4.31
N SER A 217 -27.87 -7.96 5.53
CA SER A 217 -28.31 -7.12 6.66
C SER A 217 -27.92 -5.64 6.54
N GLY A 218 -27.08 -5.28 5.57
CA GLY A 218 -26.52 -3.93 5.44
C GLY A 218 -25.32 -3.66 6.35
N LEU A 219 -24.92 -4.61 7.22
CA LEU A 219 -23.71 -4.47 8.05
C LEU A 219 -22.44 -4.28 7.22
N VAL A 220 -22.38 -4.88 6.02
CA VAL A 220 -21.28 -4.65 5.07
C VAL A 220 -21.08 -3.17 4.76
N VAL A 221 -22.13 -2.35 4.74
CA VAL A 221 -22.01 -0.90 4.52
C VAL A 221 -21.25 -0.25 5.67
N VAL A 222 -21.53 -0.64 6.92
CA VAL A 222 -20.81 -0.14 8.09
C VAL A 222 -19.35 -0.61 8.07
N LEU A 223 -19.12 -1.89 7.77
CA LEU A 223 -17.78 -2.49 7.72
C LEU A 223 -16.90 -1.90 6.60
N VAL A 224 -17.49 -1.34 5.55
CA VAL A 224 -16.78 -0.61 4.49
C VAL A 224 -16.66 0.88 4.82
N ALA A 225 -17.74 1.51 5.30
CA ALA A 225 -17.78 2.94 5.58
C ALA A 225 -16.83 3.34 6.70
N VAL A 226 -16.68 2.51 7.75
CA VAL A 226 -15.79 2.82 8.88
C VAL A 226 -14.32 2.92 8.45
N PRO A 227 -13.71 1.91 7.80
CA PRO A 227 -12.34 2.05 7.32
C PRO A 227 -12.17 3.18 6.28
N VAL A 228 -13.17 3.45 5.43
CA VAL A 228 -13.14 4.61 4.52
C VAL A 228 -13.10 5.92 5.30
N LEU A 229 -13.94 6.08 6.33
CA LEU A 229 -13.97 7.27 7.17
C LEU A 229 -12.69 7.42 8.00
N GLN A 230 -12.06 6.33 8.43
CA GLN A 230 -10.75 6.35 9.07
C GLN A 230 -9.66 6.84 8.12
N ILE A 231 -9.64 6.33 6.88
CA ILE A 231 -8.72 6.81 5.83
C ILE A 231 -8.91 8.32 5.61
N VAL A 232 -10.16 8.78 5.50
CA VAL A 232 -10.45 10.21 5.33
C VAL A 232 -9.98 11.02 6.55
N ALA A 233 -10.22 10.53 7.77
CA ALA A 233 -9.76 11.17 8.99
C ALA A 233 -8.23 11.29 9.03
N ASP A 234 -7.51 10.25 8.61
CA ASP A 234 -6.06 10.25 8.56
C ASP A 234 -5.50 11.17 7.46
N LEU A 235 -6.14 11.25 6.29
CA LEU A 235 -5.81 12.24 5.26
C LEU A 235 -6.03 13.68 5.76
N VAL A 236 -7.09 13.93 6.53
CA VAL A 236 -7.35 15.24 7.15
C VAL A 236 -6.28 15.60 8.19
N LYS A 237 -5.71 14.63 8.92
CA LYS A 237 -4.56 14.86 9.82
C LYS A 237 -3.33 15.37 9.08
N LEU A 238 -3.13 14.97 7.82
CA LEU A 238 -1.96 15.37 7.03
C LEU A 238 -2.03 16.80 6.51
N VAL A 239 -3.23 17.36 6.33
CA VAL A 239 -3.43 18.65 5.63
C VAL A 239 -3.97 19.75 6.57
N GLY A 240 -4.43 19.43 7.78
CA GLY A 240 -5.12 20.39 8.65
C GLY A 240 -4.83 20.28 10.14
N ARG A 241 -5.29 21.30 10.90
CA ARG A 241 -5.21 21.32 12.37
C ARG A 241 -6.18 20.30 12.98
N TRP A 242 -5.69 19.39 13.82
CA TRP A 242 -6.54 18.45 14.55
C TRP A 242 -7.28 19.20 15.66
N THR A 243 -8.62 19.18 15.64
CA THR A 243 -9.47 19.91 16.58
C THR A 243 -10.36 18.94 17.35
N LEU A 244 -10.80 19.32 18.55
CA LEU A 244 -11.64 18.48 19.42
C LEU A 244 -12.87 17.88 18.71
N PRO A 245 -13.61 18.61 17.85
CA PRO A 245 -14.74 18.03 17.11
C PRO A 245 -14.32 16.90 16.16
N ARG A 246 -13.15 16.99 15.52
CA ARG A 246 -12.64 15.96 14.58
C ARG A 246 -12.22 14.69 15.31
N ALA A 247 -11.63 14.84 16.50
CA ALA A 247 -11.35 13.72 17.38
C ALA A 247 -12.64 12.99 17.76
N LEU A 248 -13.65 13.70 18.27
CA LEU A 248 -14.93 13.11 18.67
C LEU A 248 -15.61 12.33 17.52
N VAL A 249 -15.57 12.86 16.30
CA VAL A 249 -16.10 12.16 15.11
C VAL A 249 -15.31 10.87 14.84
N ALA A 250 -13.98 10.90 14.94
CA ALA A 250 -13.17 9.70 14.78
C ALA A 250 -13.47 8.64 15.86
N ILE A 251 -13.69 9.04 17.14
CA ILE A 251 -14.08 8.09 18.21
C ILE A 251 -15.38 7.42 17.84
N LEU A 252 -16.34 8.22 17.40
CA LEU A 252 -17.66 7.71 17.06
C LEU A 252 -17.60 6.71 15.90
N VAL A 253 -16.78 6.98 14.88
CA VAL A 253 -16.54 6.07 13.76
C VAL A 253 -15.93 4.75 14.25
N ASP A 254 -14.92 4.81 15.12
CA ASP A 254 -14.28 3.60 15.69
C ASP A 254 -15.26 2.79 16.55
N LEU A 255 -16.08 3.46 17.37
CA LEU A 255 -17.10 2.83 18.20
C LEU A 255 -18.18 2.13 17.37
N ILE A 256 -18.63 2.76 16.28
CA ILE A 256 -19.62 2.17 15.37
C ILE A 256 -19.05 0.91 14.71
N GLY A 257 -17.80 0.98 14.24
CA GLY A 257 -17.11 -0.18 13.67
C GLY A 257 -16.94 -1.32 14.66
N ALA A 258 -16.47 -1.00 15.87
CA ALA A 258 -16.31 -1.97 16.95
C ALA A 258 -17.65 -2.62 17.32
N ALA A 259 -18.73 -1.85 17.43
CA ALA A 259 -20.06 -2.37 17.73
C ALA A 259 -20.55 -3.33 16.64
N ALA A 260 -20.29 -3.04 15.36
CA ALA A 260 -20.64 -3.93 14.26
C ALA A 260 -19.86 -5.26 14.33
N ILE A 261 -18.55 -5.21 14.58
CA ILE A 261 -17.71 -6.41 14.72
C ILE A 261 -18.15 -7.25 15.93
N ILE A 262 -18.42 -6.61 17.07
CA ILE A 262 -18.92 -7.28 18.28
C ILE A 262 -20.27 -7.92 18.01
N ALA A 263 -21.20 -7.24 17.34
CA ALA A 263 -22.50 -7.79 17.01
C ALA A 263 -22.40 -9.06 16.14
N ILE A 264 -21.48 -9.08 15.16
CA ILE A 264 -21.23 -10.25 14.32
C ILE A 264 -20.67 -11.41 15.16
N GLY A 265 -19.68 -11.16 16.01
CA GLY A 265 -19.10 -12.19 16.87
C GLY A 265 -20.09 -12.71 17.92
N ALA A 266 -20.79 -11.82 18.61
CA ALA A 266 -21.79 -12.19 19.63
C ALA A 266 -23.01 -12.90 19.04
N GLY A 267 -23.35 -12.61 17.78
CA GLY A 267 -24.45 -13.24 17.05
C GLY A 267 -24.21 -14.71 16.70
N GLY A 268 -23.00 -15.24 16.89
CA GLY A 268 -22.72 -16.67 16.72
C GLY A 268 -22.58 -17.13 15.27
N ARG A 269 -22.84 -16.23 14.31
CA ARG A 269 -23.07 -16.54 12.89
C ARG A 269 -22.06 -15.89 11.95
N ALA A 270 -20.84 -15.64 12.42
CA ALA A 270 -19.83 -15.00 11.58
C ALA A 270 -19.41 -15.88 10.38
N LEU A 271 -19.24 -17.18 10.64
CA LEU A 271 -18.85 -18.18 9.64
C LEU A 271 -20.08 -18.80 8.97
N ASN A 272 -20.02 -18.96 7.66
CA ASN A 272 -21.02 -19.70 6.91
C ASN A 272 -20.99 -21.20 7.29
N PRO A 273 -22.09 -21.79 7.76
CA PRO A 273 -22.16 -23.21 8.10
C PRO A 273 -21.78 -24.13 6.95
N ALA A 274 -22.19 -23.79 5.72
CA ALA A 274 -21.88 -24.57 4.51
C ALA A 274 -20.39 -24.52 4.17
N PHE A 275 -19.73 -23.38 4.40
CA PHE A 275 -18.28 -23.28 4.21
C PHE A 275 -17.54 -24.12 5.23
N ARG A 276 -17.95 -24.05 6.50
CA ARG A 276 -17.38 -24.84 7.58
C ARG A 276 -17.50 -26.34 7.27
N GLU A 277 -18.66 -26.79 6.80
CA GLU A 277 -18.88 -28.18 6.41
C GLU A 277 -18.04 -28.59 5.20
N ALA A 278 -18.02 -27.78 4.13
CA ALA A 278 -17.22 -28.05 2.94
C ALA A 278 -15.71 -28.07 3.22
N ALA A 279 -15.27 -27.29 4.21
CA ALA A 279 -13.88 -27.21 4.63
C ALA A 279 -13.52 -28.26 5.71
N ASP A 280 -14.47 -29.08 6.15
CA ASP A 280 -14.34 -30.05 7.24
C ASP A 280 -13.79 -29.42 8.53
N TRP A 281 -14.30 -28.24 8.88
CA TRP A 281 -13.89 -27.52 10.09
C TRP A 281 -14.71 -27.98 11.30
N PRO A 282 -14.07 -28.24 12.46
CA PRO A 282 -14.75 -28.67 13.66
C PRO A 282 -15.66 -27.55 14.18
N GLU A 283 -16.75 -27.92 14.84
CA GLU A 283 -17.70 -26.96 15.43
C GLU A 283 -17.04 -26.00 16.43
N SER A 284 -15.95 -26.42 17.08
CA SER A 284 -15.16 -25.59 17.99
C SER A 284 -14.58 -24.33 17.33
N ILE A 285 -14.49 -24.26 16.00
CA ILE A 285 -14.00 -23.06 15.31
C ILE A 285 -14.97 -21.88 15.43
N VAL A 286 -16.27 -22.15 15.47
CA VAL A 286 -17.31 -21.13 15.49
C VAL A 286 -17.19 -20.24 16.73
N PRO A 287 -17.17 -20.79 17.97
CA PRO A 287 -16.98 -19.96 19.15
C PRO A 287 -15.61 -19.29 19.17
N VAL A 288 -14.54 -19.90 18.64
CA VAL A 288 -13.21 -19.29 18.55
C VAL A 288 -13.22 -18.04 17.68
N VAL A 289 -13.80 -18.11 16.47
CA VAL A 289 -13.90 -16.96 15.55
C VAL A 289 -14.80 -15.88 16.14
N ASN A 290 -15.91 -16.27 16.75
CA ASN A 290 -16.82 -15.34 17.41
C ASN A 290 -16.17 -14.59 18.57
N ILE A 291 -15.43 -15.29 19.44
CA ILE A 291 -14.66 -14.69 20.53
C ILE A 291 -13.56 -13.78 19.97
N ALA A 292 -12.86 -14.20 18.90
CA ALA A 292 -11.83 -13.39 18.27
C ALA A 292 -12.41 -12.08 17.71
N LEU A 293 -13.57 -12.12 17.06
CA LEU A 293 -14.24 -10.91 16.56
C LEU A 293 -14.65 -9.98 17.70
N VAL A 294 -15.26 -10.51 18.77
CA VAL A 294 -15.61 -9.71 19.96
C VAL A 294 -14.36 -9.09 20.57
N ALA A 295 -13.27 -9.86 20.72
CA ALA A 295 -12.01 -9.37 21.25
C ALA A 295 -11.39 -8.28 20.38
N VAL A 296 -11.43 -8.42 19.04
CA VAL A 296 -10.97 -7.39 18.10
C VAL A 296 -11.80 -6.12 18.26
N GLY A 297 -13.13 -6.22 18.30
CA GLY A 297 -13.98 -5.04 18.49
C GLY A 297 -13.72 -4.35 19.83
N VAL A 298 -13.58 -5.09 20.93
CA VAL A 298 -13.21 -4.52 22.24
C VAL A 298 -11.84 -3.85 22.18
N LEU A 299 -10.86 -4.49 21.54
CA LEU A 299 -9.52 -3.93 21.37
C LEU A 299 -9.57 -2.62 20.58
N THR A 300 -10.36 -2.53 19.50
CA THR A 300 -10.56 -1.30 18.72
C THR A 300 -11.08 -0.15 19.58
N ILE A 301 -12.02 -0.42 20.49
CA ILE A 301 -12.53 0.60 21.43
C ILE A 301 -11.41 1.08 22.36
N VAL A 302 -10.65 0.15 22.92
CA VAL A 302 -9.55 0.47 23.85
C VAL A 302 -8.45 1.26 23.14
N THR A 303 -8.04 0.87 21.94
CA THR A 303 -7.00 1.56 21.16
C THR A 303 -7.47 2.95 20.72
N SER A 304 -8.73 3.08 20.29
CA SER A 304 -9.32 4.37 19.92
C SER A 304 -9.32 5.34 21.10
N LEU A 305 -9.81 4.92 22.27
CA LEU A 305 -9.80 5.75 23.48
C LEU A 305 -8.37 6.17 23.88
N TRP A 306 -7.41 5.26 23.74
CA TRP A 306 -6.00 5.53 24.06
C TRP A 306 -5.32 6.50 23.09
N GLU A 307 -5.56 6.36 21.78
CA GLU A 307 -4.99 7.26 20.78
C GLU A 307 -5.54 8.68 20.90
N GLN A 308 -6.82 8.80 21.23
CA GLN A 308 -7.48 10.10 21.25
C GLN A 308 -7.23 10.89 22.53
N THR A 309 -7.10 10.21 23.66
CA THR A 309 -6.62 10.84 24.91
C THR A 309 -5.17 11.34 24.78
N ARG A 310 -4.34 10.67 23.97
CA ARG A 310 -2.98 11.13 23.62
C ARG A 310 -2.99 12.31 22.64
N GLY A 311 -3.91 12.33 21.68
CA GLY A 311 -4.06 13.43 20.72
C GLY A 311 -4.42 14.76 21.39
N ILE A 312 -5.32 14.75 22.38
CA ILE A 312 -5.76 15.95 23.11
C ILE A 312 -4.67 16.52 24.02
N ARG A 313 -3.79 15.68 24.58
CA ARG A 313 -2.66 16.14 25.41
C ARG A 313 -1.50 16.75 24.61
N ARG A 314 -1.53 16.66 23.28
CA ARG A 314 -0.46 17.09 22.37
C ARG A 314 -0.83 18.32 21.52
N SER A 315 -2.07 18.81 21.60
CA SER A 315 -2.55 20.06 20.97
C SER A 315 -2.57 21.20 21.97
#